data_AF-A0A6I4HZN9-F1
#
_entry.id   AF-A0A6I4HZN9-F1
#
_cell.length_a   1.000
_cell.length_b   1.000
_cell.length_c   1.000
_cell.angle_alpha   90.00
_cell.angle_beta   90.00
_cell.angle_gamma   90.00
#
_symmetry.space_group_name_H-M   'P 1'
#
loop_
_entity.id
_entity.type
_entity.pdbx_description
1 polymer ?
#
loop_
_entity_poly.entity_id
_entity_poly.type
_entity_poly.pdbx_seq_one_letter_code
_entity_poly.pdbx_strand_id
1 'polypeptide(L)'
;MSLHFINAVHQILFGAEQCLYVVSLDEITQEQNTFREAIRAVFLDQGVEIEFSGKGINERGVVIDLDEIKLMEAGYDRDILRFGQTVVRVRG
;
A
#
# COMPACT_ATOMS: atom_id res chain seq x y z
N MET A 1 2.20 -10.70 -9.94
CA MET A 1 1.66 -9.33 -9.73
C MET A 1 2.00 -8.42 -10.92
N SER A 2 1.14 -7.44 -11.30
CA SER A 2 1.41 -6.59 -12.48
C SER A 2 2.42 -5.47 -12.19
N LEU A 3 3.26 -5.11 -13.17
CA LEU A 3 4.23 -4.00 -13.06
C LEU A 3 3.56 -2.66 -12.69
N HIS A 4 2.31 -2.47 -13.13
CA HIS A 4 1.53 -1.28 -12.81
C HIS A 4 1.32 -1.09 -11.31
N PHE A 5 1.11 -2.20 -10.58
CA PHE A 5 0.84 -2.17 -9.16
C PHE A 5 2.07 -1.75 -8.33
N ILE A 6 3.23 -2.36 -8.63
CA ILE A 6 4.50 -2.02 -7.97
C ILE A 6 4.83 -0.55 -8.23
N ASN A 7 4.67 -0.09 -9.48
CA ASN A 7 4.87 1.31 -9.82
C ASN A 7 3.96 2.25 -9.01
N ALA A 8 2.68 1.90 -8.80
CA ALA A 8 1.76 2.71 -8.01
C ALA A 8 2.23 2.84 -6.55
N VAL A 9 2.71 1.76 -5.93
CA VAL A 9 3.28 1.83 -4.58
C VAL A 9 4.50 2.75 -4.57
N HIS A 10 5.41 2.63 -5.54
CA HIS A 10 6.57 3.53 -5.63
C HIS A 10 6.14 4.99 -5.79
N GLN A 11 5.12 5.30 -6.60
CA GLN A 11 4.61 6.68 -6.71
C GLN A 11 4.11 7.21 -5.36
N ILE A 12 3.53 6.37 -4.51
CA ILE A 12 3.13 6.76 -3.16
C ILE A 12 4.35 7.04 -2.28
N LEU A 13 5.37 6.18 -2.33
CA LEU A 13 6.60 6.34 -1.54
C LEU A 13 7.48 7.52 -2.00
N PHE A 14 7.32 7.95 -3.26
CA PHE A 14 7.91 9.20 -3.77
C PHE A 14 7.01 10.43 -3.57
N GLY A 15 5.84 10.27 -2.93
CA GLY A 15 4.91 11.38 -2.68
C GLY A 15 4.26 11.95 -3.95
N ALA A 16 4.42 11.28 -5.10
CA ALA A 16 3.80 11.65 -6.36
C ALA A 16 2.31 11.28 -6.37
N GLU A 17 1.93 10.26 -5.61
CA GLU A 17 0.55 9.84 -5.37
C GLU A 17 0.28 9.74 -3.87
N GLN A 18 -0.97 9.95 -3.45
CA GLN A 18 -1.32 9.84 -2.04
C GLN A 18 -1.86 8.46 -1.66
N CYS A 19 -2.49 7.77 -2.61
CA CYS A 19 -3.05 6.45 -2.35
C CYS A 19 -3.31 5.65 -3.62
N LEU A 20 -3.29 4.33 -3.44
CA LEU A 20 -3.75 3.36 -4.41
C LEU A 20 -5.28 3.25 -4.33
N TYR A 21 -5.93 3.27 -5.49
CA TYR A 21 -7.36 2.99 -5.61
C TYR A 21 -7.59 1.59 -6.19
N VAL A 22 -8.41 0.79 -5.52
CA VAL A 22 -8.75 -0.58 -5.94
C VAL A 22 -10.24 -0.78 -6.02
N VAL A 23 -10.70 -1.67 -6.90
CA VAL A 23 -12.13 -1.99 -7.03
C VAL A 23 -12.58 -2.94 -5.92
N SER A 24 -11.76 -3.93 -5.61
CA SER A 24 -12.02 -4.91 -4.55
C SER A 24 -10.72 -5.35 -3.90
N LEU A 25 -10.73 -5.48 -2.58
CA LEU A 25 -9.62 -6.06 -1.82
C LEU A 25 -9.69 -7.58 -1.73
N ASP A 26 -10.89 -8.15 -1.94
CA ASP A 26 -11.17 -9.57 -1.78
C ASP A 26 -11.10 -10.33 -3.11
N GLU A 27 -10.84 -9.63 -4.23
CA GLU A 27 -10.58 -10.28 -5.50
C GLU A 27 -9.30 -11.14 -5.41
N ILE A 28 -9.34 -12.33 -6.00
CA ILE A 28 -8.23 -13.29 -5.97
C ILE A 28 -7.28 -12.96 -7.12
N THR A 29 -5.99 -12.84 -6.81
CA THR A 29 -4.95 -12.62 -7.80
C THR A 29 -4.60 -13.93 -8.52
N GLN A 30 -3.75 -13.83 -9.55
CA GLN A 30 -3.20 -15.00 -10.25
C GLN A 30 -2.39 -15.94 -9.34
N GLU A 31 -1.92 -15.44 -8.19
CA GLU A 31 -1.10 -16.19 -7.22
C GLU A 31 -1.96 -16.84 -6.11
N GLN A 32 -3.30 -16.87 -6.28
CA GLN A 32 -4.28 -17.48 -5.36
C GLN A 32 -4.35 -16.84 -3.96
N ASN A 33 -3.81 -15.63 -3.79
CA ASN A 33 -4.05 -14.77 -2.62
C ASN A 33 -5.06 -13.66 -2.98
N THR A 34 -5.59 -12.98 -1.97
CA THR A 34 -6.44 -11.80 -2.16
C THR A 34 -5.59 -10.58 -2.54
N PHE A 35 -6.18 -9.62 -3.25
CA PHE A 35 -5.54 -8.32 -3.50
C PHE A 35 -5.07 -7.67 -2.19
N ARG A 36 -5.84 -7.81 -1.11
CA ARG A 36 -5.46 -7.36 0.24
C ARG A 36 -4.10 -7.90 0.68
N GLU A 37 -3.90 -9.21 0.57
CA GLU A 37 -2.64 -9.88 0.93
C GLU A 37 -1.51 -9.45 0.00
N ALA A 38 -1.77 -9.36 -1.30
CA ALA A 38 -0.80 -8.88 -2.28
C ALA A 38 -0.36 -7.43 -1.99
N ILE A 39 -1.30 -6.54 -1.67
CA ILE A 39 -1.01 -5.14 -1.35
C ILE A 39 -0.16 -5.06 -0.07
N ARG A 40 -0.55 -5.77 1.00
CA ARG A 40 0.26 -5.82 2.23
C ARG A 40 1.69 -6.26 1.94
N ALA A 41 1.85 -7.33 1.15
CA ALA A 41 3.16 -7.88 0.82
C ALA A 41 4.07 -6.86 0.11
N VAL A 42 3.53 -6.09 -0.84
CA VAL A 42 4.34 -5.08 -1.56
C VAL A 42 4.71 -3.90 -0.68
N PHE A 43 3.79 -3.37 0.12
CA PHE A 43 4.15 -2.29 1.06
C PHE A 43 5.22 -2.77 2.07
N LEU A 44 5.05 -3.98 2.61
CA LEU A 44 6.02 -4.56 3.54
C LEU A 44 7.40 -4.78 2.89
N ASP A 45 7.42 -5.21 1.62
CA ASP A 45 8.64 -5.32 0.85
C ASP A 45 9.34 -3.98 0.62
N GLN A 46 8.64 -2.86 0.74
CA GLN A 46 9.24 -1.52 0.71
C GLN A 46 9.52 -0.94 2.11
N GLY A 47 9.26 -1.69 3.18
CA GLY A 47 9.47 -1.24 4.56
C GLY A 47 8.29 -0.45 5.14
N VAL A 48 7.10 -0.61 4.59
CA VAL A 48 5.87 0.04 5.09
C VAL A 48 4.89 -1.02 5.52
N GLU A 49 4.51 -1.05 6.79
CA GLU A 49 3.46 -1.94 7.25
C GLU A 49 2.10 -1.23 7.18
N ILE A 50 1.10 -1.90 6.60
CA ILE A 50 -0.25 -1.36 6.49
C ILE A 50 -1.27 -2.33 7.09
N GLU A 51 -2.30 -1.75 7.71
CA GLU A 51 -3.44 -2.49 8.22
C GLU A 51 -4.72 -2.07 7.48
N PHE A 52 -5.61 -3.03 7.24
CA PHE A 52 -6.89 -2.75 6.60
C PHE A 52 -7.98 -2.60 7.66
N SER A 53 -8.80 -1.57 7.50
CA SER A 53 -9.95 -1.31 8.37
C SER A 53 -11.15 -0.84 7.56
N GLY A 54 -12.34 -1.01 8.13
CA GLY A 54 -13.61 -0.68 7.47
C GLY A 54 -14.26 -1.89 6.79
N LYS A 55 -15.28 -1.63 5.97
CA LYS A 55 -16.03 -2.65 5.22
C LYS A 55 -16.53 -2.05 3.90
N GLY A 56 -16.51 -2.86 2.84
CA GLY A 56 -17.02 -2.47 1.51
C GLY A 56 -16.32 -1.21 0.97
N ILE A 57 -17.09 -0.24 0.49
CA ILE A 57 -16.56 1.03 -0.03
C ILE A 57 -15.78 1.86 1.00
N ASN A 58 -16.04 1.64 2.30
CA ASN A 58 -15.34 2.34 3.39
C ASN A 58 -14.06 1.64 3.82
N GLU A 59 -13.71 0.54 3.16
CA GLU A 59 -12.48 -0.17 3.45
C GLU A 59 -11.26 0.60 2.95
N ARG A 60 -10.22 0.63 3.79
CA ARG A 60 -9.00 1.40 3.55
C ARG A 60 -7.79 0.73 4.18
N GLY A 61 -6.65 0.88 3.53
CA GLY A 61 -5.34 0.51 4.06
C GLY A 61 -4.68 1.73 4.69
N VAL A 62 -4.25 1.61 5.94
CA VAL A 62 -3.59 2.69 6.70
C VAL A 62 -2.19 2.25 7.11
N VAL A 63 -1.23 3.18 7.07
CA VAL A 63 0.14 2.94 7.54
C VAL A 63 0.12 2.72 9.05
N ILE A 64 0.67 1.60 9.51
CA ILE A 64 0.79 1.25 10.93
C ILE A 64 2.24 1.13 11.40
N ASP A 65 3.18 0.90 10.48
CA ASP A 65 4.62 0.92 10.78
C ASP A 65 5.47 1.36 9.58
N LEU A 66 6.67 1.87 9.87
CA LEU A 66 7.65 2.32 8.89
C LEU A 66 9.05 1.85 9.32
N ASP A 67 9.65 0.97 8.52
CA ASP A 67 11.07 0.64 8.62
C ASP A 67 11.90 1.77 7.99
N GLU A 68 12.25 2.74 8.83
CA GLU A 68 13.03 3.91 8.42
C GLU A 68 14.38 3.56 7.78
N ILE A 69 15.00 2.45 8.19
CA ILE A 69 16.30 2.04 7.65
C ILE A 69 16.11 1.61 6.20
N LYS A 70 15.14 0.73 5.96
CA LYS A 70 14.83 0.21 4.62
C LYS A 70 14.36 1.31 3.66
N LEU A 71 13.53 2.23 4.15
CA LEU A 71 13.07 3.38 3.36
C LEU A 71 14.24 4.30 2.98
N MET A 72 15.15 4.56 3.91
CA MET A 72 16.35 5.37 3.66
C MET A 72 17.29 4.69 2.66
N GLU A 73 17.53 3.38 2.80
CA GLU A 73 18.37 2.60 1.87
C GLU A 73 17.79 2.56 0.44
N ALA A 74 16.47 2.58 0.31
CA ALA A 74 15.77 2.66 -0.96
C ALA A 74 15.71 4.10 -1.55
N GLY A 75 16.18 5.10 -0.81
CA GLY A 75 16.23 6.50 -1.25
C GLY A 75 14.92 7.26 -1.11
N TYR A 76 13.99 6.78 -0.28
CA TYR A 76 12.73 7.47 0.02
C TYR A 76 12.92 8.52 1.12
N ASP A 77 12.18 9.61 1.02
CA ASP A 77 12.14 10.64 2.07
C ASP A 77 11.22 10.16 3.22
N ARG A 78 11.68 10.30 4.46
CA ARG A 78 10.98 9.86 5.68
C ARG A 78 9.74 10.68 5.97
N ASP A 79 9.63 11.89 5.42
CA ASP A 79 8.48 12.78 5.64
C ASP A 79 7.30 12.51 4.70
N ILE A 80 7.45 11.58 3.73
CA ILE A 80 6.43 11.26 2.72
C ILE A 80 5.24 10.53 3.33
N LEU A 81 5.50 9.59 4.25
CA LEU A 81 4.49 8.76 4.89
C LEU A 81 4.41 9.04 6.38
N ARG A 82 3.18 8.97 6.92
CA ARG A 82 2.92 9.11 8.35
C ARG A 82 2.05 7.97 8.87
N PHE A 83 2.25 7.61 10.13
CA PHE A 83 1.35 6.71 10.84
C PHE A 83 -0.11 7.17 10.73
N GLY A 84 -1.00 6.24 10.46
CA GLY A 84 -2.43 6.49 10.24
C GLY A 84 -2.79 7.07 8.87
N GLN A 85 -1.81 7.38 8.01
CA GLN A 85 -2.07 7.83 6.65
C GLN A 85 -2.77 6.73 5.86
N THR A 86 -3.85 7.10 5.17
CA THR A 86 -4.54 6.19 4.26
C THR A 86 -3.80 6.12 2.93
N VAL A 87 -3.28 4.95 2.60
CA VAL A 87 -2.52 4.69 1.36
C VAL A 87 -3.23 3.74 0.40
N VAL A 88 -4.35 3.14 0.82
CA VAL A 88 -5.22 2.33 -0.05
C VAL A 88 -6.68 2.73 0.18
N ARG A 89 -7.45 2.87 -0.89
CA ARG A 89 -8.90 3.13 -0.85
C ARG A 89 -9.64 2.22 -1.81
N VAL A 90 -10.74 1.65 -1.36
CA VAL A 90 -11.69 0.98 -2.26
C VAL A 90 -12.52 2.04 -2.99
N ARG A 91 -12.61 1.93 -4.32
CA ARG A 91 -13.49 2.74 -5.17
C ARG A 91 -14.35 1.80 -6.00
N GLY A 92 -15.65 2.04 -5.99
CA GLY A 92 -16.65 1.42 -6.85
C GLY A 92 -17.36 2.47 -7.68
#